data_AF-A0AAN0R813-F1
#
_entry.id   AF-A0AAN0R813-F1
#
_cell.length_a   1.000
_cell.length_b   1.000
_cell.length_c   1.000
_cell.angle_alpha   90.00
_cell.angle_beta   90.00
_cell.angle_gamma   90.00
#
_symmetry.space_group_name_H-M   'P 1'
#
loop_
_entity.id
_entity.type
_entity.pdbx_description
1 polymer ?
#
loop_
_entity_poly.entity_id
_entity_poly.type
_entity_poly.pdbx_seq_one_letter_code
_entity_poly.pdbx_strand_id
1 'polypeptide(L)' 'MSESENYSQLDQDLEAFGERWSIEYSIICCQGCHSSQAVDQAAESFTHEEGCSNEIESAQHPWHELKALLRDLPRLG' A
#
# COMPACT_ATOMS: atom_id res chain seq x y z
N MET A 1 17.74 -14.99 -22.66
CA MET A 1 16.65 -14.37 -21.89
C MET A 1 17.27 -13.24 -21.09
N SER A 2 17.37 -12.06 -21.68
CA SER A 2 18.09 -10.94 -21.08
C SER A 2 17.45 -9.64 -21.50
N GLU A 3 16.35 -9.32 -20.84
CA GLU A 3 15.87 -7.96 -20.69
C GLU A 3 15.83 -7.75 -19.18
N SER A 4 16.85 -7.09 -18.65
CA SER A 4 16.77 -6.51 -17.32
C SER A 4 15.71 -5.43 -17.39
N GLU A 5 14.46 -5.80 -17.15
CA GLU A 5 13.34 -4.87 -17.02
C GLU A 5 13.71 -3.87 -15.92
N ASN A 6 14.07 -2.66 -16.32
CA ASN A 6 14.35 -1.59 -15.38
C ASN A 6 12.99 -0.97 -15.04
N TYR A 7 12.29 -1.60 -14.09
CA TYR A 7 11.03 -1.11 -13.54
C TYR A 7 11.20 0.31 -13.02
N SER A 8 10.24 1.18 -13.30
CA SER A 8 10.29 2.57 -12.81
C SER A 8 10.30 2.58 -11.29
N GLN A 9 10.79 3.67 -10.67
CA GLN A 9 10.73 3.79 -9.21
C GLN A 9 9.28 3.62 -8.70
N LEU A 10 8.30 4.11 -9.46
CA LEU A 10 6.89 3.96 -9.12
C LEU A 10 6.44 2.49 -9.15
N ASP A 11 6.91 1.69 -10.10
CA ASP A 11 6.59 0.25 -10.15
C ASP A 11 7.15 -0.45 -8.90
N GLN A 12 8.40 -0.18 -8.54
CA GLN A 12 9.05 -0.75 -7.34
C GLN A 12 8.32 -0.33 -6.05
N ASP A 13 7.90 0.94 -5.96
CA ASP A 13 7.20 1.45 -4.79
C ASP A 13 5.79 0.83 -4.68
N LEU A 14 5.11 0.61 -5.81
CA LEU A 14 3.81 -0.07 -5.87
C LEU A 14 3.93 -1.57 -5.54
N GLU A 15 5.01 -2.22 -5.95
CA GLU A 15 5.32 -3.60 -5.53
C GLU A 15 5.54 -3.68 -4.02
N ALA A 16 6.37 -2.81 -3.45
CA ALA A 16 6.61 -2.75 -2.00
C ALA A 16 5.36 -2.37 -1.19
N PHE A 17 4.45 -1.60 -1.79
CA PHE A 17 3.12 -1.37 -1.23
C PHE A 17 2.29 -2.66 -1.28
N GLY A 18 2.29 -3.33 -2.44
CA GLY A 18 1.59 -4.58 -2.71
C GLY A 18 2.11 -5.80 -1.94
N GLU A 19 3.31 -5.75 -1.35
CA GLU A 19 3.79 -6.78 -0.41
C GLU A 19 3.15 -6.65 0.98
N ARG A 20 2.74 -5.43 1.35
CA ARG A 20 2.17 -5.11 2.67
C ARG A 20 0.66 -5.05 2.65
N TRP A 21 0.10 -4.54 1.57
CA TRP A 21 -1.30 -4.15 1.47
C TRP A 21 -1.95 -4.78 0.24
N SER A 22 -3.22 -5.15 0.36
CA SER A 22 -4.09 -5.40 -0.79
C SER A 22 -5.29 -4.44 -0.72
N ILE A 23 -5.89 -4.16 -1.87
CA ILE A 23 -7.14 -3.41 -1.96
C ILE A 23 -8.22 -4.36 -2.46
N GLU A 24 -9.25 -4.55 -1.65
CA GLU A 24 -10.42 -5.35 -1.99
C GLU A 24 -11.65 -4.47 -1.88
N TYR A 25 -12.34 -4.25 -2.99
CA TYR A 25 -13.46 -3.30 -3.07
C TYR A 25 -13.03 -1.88 -2.62
N SER A 26 -13.58 -1.38 -1.51
CA SER A 26 -13.25 -0.08 -0.90
C SER A 26 -12.50 -0.23 0.43
N ILE A 27 -11.76 -1.33 0.59
CA ILE A 27 -11.11 -1.74 1.82
C ILE A 27 -9.64 -2.04 1.53
N ILE A 28 -8.74 -1.50 2.35
CA ILE A 28 -7.34 -1.94 2.39
C ILE A 28 -7.21 -3.05 3.43
N CYS A 29 -6.53 -4.12 3.06
CA CYS A 29 -6.21 -5.24 3.94
C CYS A 29 -4.71 -5.36 4.13
N CYS A 30 -4.26 -5.63 5.35
CA CYS A 30 -2.88 -6.02 5.59
C CYS A 30 -2.65 -7.47 5.16
N GLN A 31 -1.62 -7.74 4.36
CA GLN A 31 -1.31 -9.12 3.94
C GLN A 31 -0.67 -9.97 5.06
N GLY A 32 -0.17 -9.34 6.12
CA GLY A 32 0.41 -10.04 7.27
C GLY A 32 -0.63 -10.50 8.29
N CYS A 33 -1.48 -9.59 8.78
CA CYS A 33 -2.49 -9.89 9.80
C CYS A 33 -3.92 -10.03 9.28
N HIS A 34 -4.21 -9.68 8.03
CA HIS A 34 -5.56 -9.64 7.44
C HIS A 34 -6.54 -8.67 8.12
N SER A 35 -6.07 -7.81 9.04
CA SER A 35 -6.84 -6.64 9.48
C SER A 35 -7.17 -5.77 8.28
N SER A 36 -8.27 -5.04 8.38
CA SER A 36 -8.78 -4.26 7.27
C SER A 36 -9.27 -2.89 7.72
N GLN A 37 -9.20 -1.92 6.81
CA GLN A 37 -9.65 -0.55 7.03
C GLN A 37 -10.41 -0.05 5.80
N ALA A 38 -11.64 0.43 6.01
CA ALA A 38 -12.45 1.00 4.94
C ALA A 38 -11.95 2.41 4.54
N VAL A 39 -12.28 2.84 3.32
CA VAL A 39 -11.82 4.14 2.78
C VAL A 39 -12.38 5.35 3.53
N ASP A 40 -13.54 5.24 4.17
CA ASP A 40 -14.12 6.30 5.00
C ASP A 40 -13.36 6.51 6.31
N GLN A 41 -12.58 5.52 6.73
CA GLN A 41 -11.67 5.58 7.88
C GLN A 41 -10.26 6.04 7.50
N ALA A 42 -10.02 6.46 6.25
CA ALA A 42 -8.68 6.77 5.75
C ALA A 42 -7.91 7.85 6.55
N ALA A 43 -8.61 8.70 7.30
CA ALA A 43 -8.01 9.71 8.17
C ALA A 43 -7.47 9.15 9.50
N GLU A 44 -7.83 7.91 9.83
CA GLU A 44 -7.40 7.22 11.05
C GLU A 44 -6.13 6.41 10.80
N SER A 45 -5.36 6.16 11.85
CA SER A 45 -4.25 5.21 11.79
C SER A 45 -4.79 3.79 11.64
N PHE A 46 -4.18 3.01 10.77
CA PHE A 46 -4.46 1.59 10.59
C PHE A 46 -4.08 0.82 11.87
N THR A 47 -4.94 -0.09 12.29
CA THR A 47 -4.72 -0.94 13.47
C THR A 47 -4.44 -2.37 13.01
N HIS A 48 -3.24 -2.87 13.32
CA HIS A 48 -2.85 -4.26 13.07
C HIS A 48 -3.30 -5.18 14.21
N GLU A 49 -3.42 -6.48 13.93
CA GLU A 49 -3.44 -7.49 15.00
C GLU A 49 -2.07 -7.58 15.71
N GLU A 50 -2.10 -7.95 17.00
CA GLU A 50 -0.91 -8.12 17.83
C GLU A 50 0.09 -9.10 17.20
N GLY A 51 1.35 -8.67 17.07
CA GLY A 51 2.43 -9.48 16.54
C GLY A 51 2.51 -9.52 15.01
N CYS A 52 1.82 -8.63 14.31
CA CYS A 52 1.94 -8.51 12.86
C CYS A 52 3.35 -8.08 12.45
N SER A 53 3.97 -8.81 11.52
CA SER A 53 5.28 -8.45 10.96
C SER A 53 5.28 -7.13 10.19
N ASN A 54 4.10 -6.66 9.77
CA ASN A 54 3.91 -5.41 9.03
C ASN A 54 3.56 -4.24 9.97
N GLU A 55 3.50 -4.46 11.29
CA GLU A 55 3.34 -3.40 12.29
C GLU A 55 4.66 -2.63 12.45
N ILE A 56 4.93 -1.73 11.51
CA ILE A 56 6.09 -0.83 11.53
C ILE A 56 5.63 0.62 11.51
N GLU A 57 6.45 1.54 12.02
CA GLU A 57 6.11 2.97 12.13
C GLU A 57 5.70 3.60 10.79
N SER A 58 6.31 3.16 9.68
CA SER A 58 5.97 3.64 8.33
C SER A 58 4.65 3.09 7.78
N ALA A 59 4.06 2.05 8.39
CA ALA A 59 2.90 1.32 7.90
C ALA A 59 1.61 1.62 8.68
N GLN A 60 1.42 2.90 9.07
CA GLN A 60 0.26 3.35 9.87
C GLN A 60 -0.85 4.03 9.07
N HIS A 61 -0.59 4.47 7.83
CA HIS A 61 -1.58 5.21 7.03
C HIS A 61 -1.60 4.74 5.58
N PRO A 62 -2.09 3.52 5.30
CA PRO A 62 -1.94 2.89 3.99
C PRO A 62 -2.71 3.63 2.88
N TRP A 63 -3.85 4.25 3.18
CA TRP A 63 -4.57 5.10 2.23
C TRP A 63 -3.78 6.34 1.82
N HIS A 64 -3.04 6.95 2.76
CA HIS A 64 -2.20 8.11 2.48
C HIS A 64 -0.92 7.72 1.74
N GLU A 65 -0.33 6.57 2.05
CA GLU A 65 0.77 5.96 1.31
C GLU A 65 0.36 5.72 -0.15
N LEU A 66 -0.77 5.03 -0.38
CA LEU A 66 -1.29 4.80 -1.72
C LEU A 66 -1.55 6.10 -2.48
N LYS A 67 -2.17 7.10 -1.85
CA LYS A 67 -2.41 8.41 -2.45
C LYS A 67 -1.11 9.08 -2.89
N ALA A 68 -0.05 8.97 -2.10
CA ALA A 68 1.25 9.54 -2.43
C ALA A 68 1.87 8.84 -3.65
N LEU A 69 1.81 7.51 -3.71
CA LEU A 69 2.29 6.72 -4.85
C LEU A 69 1.54 7.07 -6.14
N LEU A 70 0.20 7.08 -6.08
CA LEU A 70 -0.64 7.36 -7.25
C LEU A 70 -0.56 8.81 -7.74
N ARG A 71 -0.05 9.74 -6.92
CA ARG A 71 0.13 11.15 -7.33
C ARG A 71 1.14 11.30 -8.47
N ASP A 72 2.10 10.38 -8.54
CA ASP A 72 3.20 10.45 -9.50
C ASP A 72 2.85 9.78 -10.84
N LEU A 73 1.62 9.23 -10.94
CA LEU A 73 1.08 8.78 -12.22
C LEU A 73 0.94 9.96 -13.20
N PRO A 74 1.27 9.76 -14.49
CA PRO A 74 1.06 10.77 -15.51
C PRO A 74 -0.41 11.22 -15.55
N ARG A 75 -0.63 12.53 -15.63
CA ARG A 75 -1.97 13.05 -15.91
C ARG A 75 -2.39 12.64 -17.31
N LEU A 76 -3.59 12.10 -17.44
CA LEU A 76 -4.24 11.99 -18.74
C LEU A 76 -4.49 13.41 -19.26
N GLY A 77 -4.07 13.66 -20.51
CA GLY A 77 -4.25 14.95 -21.20
C GLY A 77 -5.68 15.18 -21.66
#